data_AF-A0A1C6I675-F1
#
_entry.id   AF-A0A1C6I675-F1
#
_cell.length_a   1.000
_cell.length_b   1.000
_cell.length_c   1.000
_cell.angle_alpha   90.00
_cell.angle_beta   90.00
_cell.angle_gamma   90.00
#
_symmetry.space_group_name_H-M   'P 1'
#
loop_
_entity.id
_entity.type
_entity.pdbx_description
1 polymer ?
#
loop_
_entity_poly.entity_id
_entity_poly.type
_entity_poly.pdbx_seq_one_letter_code
_entity_poly.pdbx_strand_id
1 'polypeptide(L)'
;MTDLKKQIDELAGIKADMSKLKARKDKLEAEIIMQCSEDLENTKYKSVHYAGTESELTAVTSESLKITYNSFLLSIFGKAYKDAVTEKTEYSLSAPAKRMLIGLWKGNFVRCTVKEVIEQMNGVSDDERKQLVKKCKGINYDKDVNNILKFTNISEDDAREYAYLISEAAVWQDFKNLLTVNGMDESHIDEILMKIQSSFVVEDSTKISLS
;
A
#
# COMPACT_ATOMS: atom_id res chain seq x y z
N MET A 1 -22.77 -13.73 -21.97
CA MET A 1 -22.07 -13.83 -20.67
C MET A 1 -20.61 -14.24 -20.92
N THR A 2 -19.90 -13.50 -21.78
CA THR A 2 -18.69 -14.03 -22.46
C THR A 2 -17.79 -12.93 -23.04
N ASP A 3 -17.38 -11.98 -22.21
CA ASP A 3 -16.40 -10.94 -22.60
C ASP A 3 -15.28 -10.82 -21.55
N LEU A 4 -15.65 -10.75 -20.27
CA LEU A 4 -14.69 -10.64 -19.16
C LEU A 4 -13.65 -11.77 -19.12
N LYS A 5 -14.04 -13.04 -19.35
CA LYS A 5 -13.08 -14.16 -19.38
C LYS A 5 -12.04 -14.02 -20.48
N LYS A 6 -12.46 -13.61 -21.69
CA LYS A 6 -11.55 -13.38 -22.81
C LYS A 6 -10.63 -12.19 -22.55
N GLN A 7 -11.17 -11.11 -21.95
CA GLN A 7 -10.38 -9.96 -21.52
C GLN A 7 -9.35 -10.33 -20.44
N ILE A 8 -9.67 -11.22 -19.50
CA ILE A 8 -8.73 -11.74 -18.50
C ILE A 8 -7.60 -12.54 -19.17
N ASP A 9 -7.94 -13.45 -20.10
CA ASP A 9 -6.96 -14.28 -20.80
C ASP A 9 -6.03 -13.42 -21.70
N GLU A 10 -6.58 -12.45 -22.42
CA GLU A 10 -5.82 -11.49 -23.22
C GLU A 10 -4.89 -10.64 -22.35
N LEU A 11 -5.39 -10.13 -21.21
CA LEU A 11 -4.59 -9.37 -20.26
C LEU A 11 -3.43 -10.21 -19.69
N ALA A 12 -3.66 -11.50 -19.42
CA ALA A 12 -2.61 -12.41 -18.98
C ALA A 12 -1.51 -12.59 -20.04
N GLY A 13 -1.89 -12.76 -21.31
CA GLY A 13 -0.96 -12.82 -22.44
C GLY A 13 -0.13 -11.55 -22.59
N ILE A 14 -0.78 -10.39 -22.58
CA ILE A 14 -0.11 -9.07 -22.66
C ILE A 14 0.86 -8.90 -21.49
N LYS A 15 0.45 -9.25 -20.26
CA LYS A 15 1.32 -9.13 -19.08
C LYS A 15 2.56 -10.02 -19.20
N ALA A 16 2.41 -11.24 -19.72
CA ALA A 16 3.54 -12.14 -19.95
C ALA A 16 4.51 -11.58 -21.00
N ASP A 17 4.01 -11.02 -22.10
CA ASP A 17 4.86 -10.43 -23.14
C ASP A 17 5.51 -9.12 -22.70
N MET A 18 4.80 -8.28 -21.94
CA MET A 18 5.38 -7.12 -21.26
C MET A 18 6.53 -7.53 -20.33
N SER A 19 6.37 -8.60 -19.56
CA SER A 19 7.45 -9.11 -18.71
C SER A 19 8.65 -9.59 -19.51
N LYS A 20 8.46 -10.31 -20.63
CA LYS A 20 9.56 -10.73 -21.51
C LYS A 20 10.26 -9.55 -22.17
N LEU A 21 9.49 -8.61 -22.72
CA LEU A 21 10.01 -7.40 -23.35
C LEU A 21 10.76 -6.54 -22.34
N LYS A 22 10.23 -6.40 -21.12
CA LYS A 22 10.91 -5.72 -20.02
C LYS A 22 12.21 -6.42 -19.66
N ALA A 23 12.22 -7.74 -19.51
CA ALA A 23 13.45 -8.48 -19.23
C ALA A 23 14.50 -8.32 -20.34
N ARG A 24 14.08 -8.32 -21.61
CA ARG A 24 14.98 -8.10 -22.75
C ARG A 24 15.50 -6.67 -22.79
N LYS A 25 14.63 -5.67 -22.55
CA LYS A 25 15.00 -4.26 -22.43
C LYS A 25 16.01 -4.07 -21.30
N ASP A 26 15.71 -4.54 -20.10
CA ASP A 26 16.56 -4.40 -18.92
C ASP A 26 17.94 -5.06 -19.15
N LYS A 27 17.99 -6.22 -19.83
CA LYS A 27 19.25 -6.87 -20.23
C LYS A 27 20.04 -6.05 -21.25
N LEU A 28 19.38 -5.51 -22.28
CA LEU A 28 20.03 -4.70 -23.30
C LEU A 28 20.56 -3.37 -22.72
N GLU A 29 19.78 -2.72 -21.84
CA GLU A 29 20.21 -1.52 -21.12
C GLU A 29 21.44 -1.81 -20.25
N ALA A 30 21.47 -2.96 -19.55
CA ALA A 30 22.64 -3.36 -18.77
C ALA A 30 23.88 -3.60 -19.64
N GLU A 31 23.74 -4.30 -20.78
CA GLU A 31 24.82 -4.52 -21.75
C GLU A 31 25.38 -3.19 -22.30
N ILE A 32 24.48 -2.26 -22.67
CA ILE A 32 24.85 -0.92 -23.15
C ILE A 32 25.55 -0.11 -22.05
N ILE A 33 25.03 -0.11 -20.82
CA ILE A 33 25.64 0.61 -19.68
C ILE A 33 27.06 0.10 -19.42
N MET A 34 27.28 -1.22 -19.48
CA MET A 34 28.59 -1.81 -19.26
C MET A 34 29.59 -1.32 -20.31
N GLN A 35 29.22 -1.39 -21.60
CA GLN A 35 30.07 -0.87 -22.69
C GLN A 35 30.34 0.63 -22.56
N CYS A 36 29.29 1.43 -22.31
CA CYS A 36 29.43 2.87 -22.15
C CYS A 36 30.30 3.24 -20.93
N SER A 37 30.23 2.44 -19.86
CA SER A 37 31.05 2.63 -18.67
C SER A 37 32.50 2.33 -18.96
N GLU A 38 32.82 1.23 -19.65
CA GLU A 38 34.19 0.88 -20.10
C GLU A 38 34.78 1.97 -21.01
N ASP A 39 34.01 2.49 -21.96
CA ASP A 39 34.45 3.53 -22.89
C ASP A 39 34.72 4.88 -22.19
N LEU A 40 34.02 5.14 -21.07
CA LEU A 40 34.24 6.34 -20.24
C LEU A 40 35.31 6.12 -19.16
N GLU A 41 35.53 4.87 -18.74
CA GLU A 41 36.47 4.51 -17.68
C GLU A 41 37.90 4.89 -18.07
N ASN A 42 38.63 5.53 -17.15
CA ASN A 42 40.00 6.02 -17.38
C ASN A 42 40.14 7.07 -18.50
N THR A 43 39.04 7.66 -18.96
CA THR A 43 39.07 8.81 -19.88
C THR A 43 38.90 10.14 -19.13
N LYS A 44 39.24 11.26 -19.78
CA LYS A 44 38.90 12.61 -19.31
C LYS A 44 37.54 13.10 -19.84
N TYR A 45 36.84 12.28 -20.62
CA TYR A 45 35.57 12.64 -21.23
C TYR A 45 34.44 12.49 -20.22
N LYS A 46 33.52 13.46 -20.22
CA LYS A 46 32.31 13.40 -19.37
C LYS A 46 31.12 12.76 -20.08
N SER A 47 31.23 12.55 -21.40
CA SER A 47 30.19 11.94 -22.21
C SER A 47 30.75 11.31 -23.49
N VAL A 48 30.06 10.30 -24.02
CA VAL A 48 30.32 9.67 -25.32
C VAL A 48 29.00 9.54 -26.07
N HIS A 49 29.03 9.83 -27.38
CA HIS A 49 27.87 9.73 -28.27
C HIS A 49 27.98 8.49 -29.15
N TYR A 50 26.86 7.77 -29.30
CA TYR A 50 26.72 6.58 -30.12
C TYR A 50 25.55 6.76 -31.08
N ALA A 51 25.73 6.40 -32.34
CA ALA A 51 24.68 6.43 -33.35
C ALA A 51 24.31 5.00 -33.77
N GLY A 52 23.04 4.65 -33.64
CA GLY A 52 22.43 3.49 -34.28
C GLY A 52 21.81 3.87 -35.63
N THR A 53 21.25 2.88 -36.31
CA THR A 53 20.62 3.08 -37.62
C THR A 53 19.36 3.95 -37.56
N GLU A 54 18.63 3.90 -36.43
CA GLU A 54 17.35 4.60 -36.26
C GLU A 54 17.33 5.56 -35.05
N SER A 55 18.36 5.58 -34.22
CA SER A 55 18.38 6.35 -32.97
C SER A 55 19.80 6.61 -32.47
N GLU A 56 19.96 7.63 -31.63
CA GLU A 56 21.22 8.00 -31.01
C GLU A 56 21.17 7.80 -29.49
N LEU A 57 22.33 7.52 -28.88
CA LEU A 57 22.51 7.34 -27.45
C LEU A 57 23.65 8.23 -26.99
N THR A 58 23.46 8.95 -25.89
CA THR A 58 24.54 9.69 -25.23
C THR A 58 24.75 9.11 -23.84
N ALA A 59 25.93 8.54 -23.59
CA ALA A 59 26.34 8.15 -22.25
C ALA A 59 27.02 9.33 -21.57
N VAL A 60 26.69 9.57 -20.29
CA VAL A 60 27.25 10.66 -19.48
C VAL A 60 27.66 10.10 -18.14
N THR A 61 28.84 10.46 -17.65
CA THR A 61 29.25 10.13 -16.28
C THR A 61 28.50 11.04 -15.32
N SER A 62 27.64 10.45 -14.48
CA SER A 62 26.92 11.18 -13.42
C SER A 62 27.50 10.80 -12.07
N GLU A 63 27.94 11.80 -11.31
CA GLU A 63 28.37 11.63 -9.93
C GLU A 63 27.16 11.75 -9.01
N SER A 64 26.94 10.75 -8.15
CA SER A 64 25.93 10.82 -7.09
C SER A 64 26.59 10.90 -5.74
N LEU A 65 26.26 11.95 -4.97
CA LEU A 65 26.72 12.11 -3.60
C LEU A 65 25.66 11.54 -2.66
N LYS A 66 26.04 10.54 -1.85
CA LYS A 66 25.22 10.02 -0.75
C LYS A 66 25.74 10.55 0.57
N ILE A 67 24.83 10.99 1.42
CA ILE A 67 25.19 11.46 2.76
C ILE A 67 25.25 10.24 3.70
N THR A 68 26.43 9.98 4.27
CA THR A 68 26.62 8.90 5.25
C THR A 68 26.40 9.40 6.69
N TYR A 69 26.84 10.62 6.99
CA TYR A 69 26.80 11.18 8.34
C TYR A 69 26.11 12.54 8.36
N ASN A 70 24.79 12.52 8.47
CA ASN A 70 23.95 13.73 8.48
C ASN A 70 24.37 14.71 9.60
N SER A 71 24.85 14.19 10.73
CA SER A 71 25.26 15.01 11.89
C SER A 71 26.45 15.95 11.61
N PHE A 72 27.31 15.62 10.64
CA PHE A 72 28.46 16.48 10.30
C PHE A 72 28.15 17.55 9.27
N LEU A 73 26.99 17.51 8.62
CA LEU A 73 26.61 18.51 7.61
C LEU A 73 26.65 19.94 8.17
N LEU A 74 26.23 20.13 9.43
CA LEU A 74 26.30 21.43 10.10
C LEU A 74 27.74 21.92 10.29
N SER A 75 28.67 21.03 10.64
CA SER A 75 30.10 21.36 10.76
C SER A 75 30.73 21.67 9.40
N ILE A 76 30.34 20.93 8.35
CA ILE A 76 30.87 21.07 6.99
C ILE A 76 30.40 22.38 6.35
N PHE A 77 29.10 22.67 6.38
CA PHE A 77 28.53 23.86 5.72
C PHE A 77 28.51 25.10 6.62
N GLY A 78 28.58 24.93 7.94
CA GLY A 78 28.65 26.03 8.90
C GLY A 78 27.52 27.04 8.71
N LYS A 79 27.89 28.31 8.49
CA LYS A 79 26.92 29.40 8.31
C LYS A 79 26.03 29.25 7.08
N ALA A 80 26.48 28.52 6.05
CA ALA A 80 25.73 28.27 4.83
C ALA A 80 24.80 27.04 4.93
N TYR A 81 24.70 26.39 6.10
CA TYR A 81 23.92 25.15 6.25
C TYR A 81 22.48 25.29 5.76
N LYS A 82 21.78 26.37 6.14
CA LYS A 82 20.38 26.59 5.74
C LYS A 82 20.21 26.87 4.25
N ASP A 83 21.26 27.34 3.57
CA ASP A 83 21.25 27.61 2.14
C ASP A 83 21.61 26.35 1.32
N ALA A 84 22.43 25.46 1.89
CA ALA A 84 22.96 24.27 1.22
C ALA A 84 22.22 22.97 1.55
N VAL A 85 21.55 22.89 2.71
CA VAL A 85 20.93 21.67 3.22
C VAL A 85 19.44 21.88 3.43
N THR A 86 18.63 21.06 2.77
CA THR A 86 17.19 20.97 3.02
C THR A 86 16.89 19.74 3.87
N GLU A 87 16.41 19.97 5.09
CA GLU A 87 15.90 18.89 5.94
C GLU A 87 14.48 18.51 5.51
N LYS A 88 14.27 17.23 5.17
CA LYS A 88 12.95 16.68 4.90
C LYS A 88 12.54 15.76 6.05
N THR A 89 11.42 16.07 6.68
CA THR A 89 10.76 15.15 7.61
C THR A 89 9.70 14.39 6.82
N GLU A 90 9.83 13.06 6.77
CA GLU A 90 8.85 12.19 6.14
C GLU A 90 8.10 11.39 7.21
N TYR A 91 6.77 11.41 7.13
CA TYR A 91 5.91 10.60 7.99
C TYR A 91 5.39 9.40 7.20
N SER A 92 5.49 8.22 7.79
CA SER A 92 4.88 7.01 7.25
C SER A 92 3.91 6.41 8.26
N LEU A 93 2.73 6.02 7.78
CA LEU A 93 1.71 5.38 8.59
C LEU A 93 1.82 3.86 8.47
N SER A 94 1.64 3.16 9.59
CA SER A 94 1.53 1.70 9.61
C SER A 94 0.29 1.22 8.85
N ALA A 95 0.31 -0.02 8.36
CA ALA A 95 -0.83 -0.58 7.63
C ALA A 95 -2.15 -0.58 8.45
N PRO A 96 -2.16 -0.89 9.77
CA PRO A 96 -3.35 -0.74 10.61
C PRO A 96 -3.86 0.70 10.67
N ALA A 97 -2.97 1.68 10.92
CA ALA A 97 -3.35 3.09 11.01
C ALA A 97 -3.96 3.58 9.68
N LYS A 98 -3.39 3.19 8.54
CA LYS A 98 -3.95 3.50 7.22
C LYS A 98 -5.36 2.94 7.04
N ARG A 99 -5.59 1.66 7.36
CA ARG A 99 -6.93 1.05 7.22
C ARG A 99 -7.98 1.75 8.08
N MET A 100 -7.65 2.02 9.34
CA MET A 100 -8.53 2.75 10.26
C MET A 100 -8.87 4.14 9.71
N LEU A 101 -7.85 4.94 9.35
CA LEU A 101 -8.07 6.29 8.83
C LEU A 101 -8.86 6.30 7.51
N ILE A 102 -8.61 5.36 6.61
CA ILE A 102 -9.38 5.20 5.37
C ILE A 102 -10.85 4.90 5.68
N GLY A 103 -11.13 3.94 6.57
CA GLY A 103 -12.49 3.58 6.94
C GLY A 103 -13.24 4.73 7.61
N LEU A 104 -12.59 5.43 8.55
CA LEU A 104 -13.17 6.61 9.21
C LEU A 104 -13.43 7.76 8.24
N TRP A 105 -12.49 8.05 7.33
CA TRP A 105 -12.63 9.13 6.35
C TRP A 105 -13.79 8.86 5.39
N LYS A 106 -13.94 7.61 4.92
CA LYS A 106 -15.02 7.20 4.01
C LYS A 106 -16.39 7.07 4.68
N GLY A 107 -16.42 6.95 6.01
CA GLY A 107 -17.63 6.58 6.74
C GLY A 107 -17.93 5.07 6.73
N ASN A 108 -16.97 4.23 6.35
CA ASN A 108 -17.11 2.77 6.29
C ASN A 108 -16.79 2.17 7.67
N PHE A 109 -17.65 2.46 8.65
CA PHE A 109 -17.54 1.92 9.99
C PHE A 109 -18.92 1.81 10.64
N VAL A 110 -19.07 0.81 11.49
CA VAL A 110 -20.27 0.62 12.31
C VAL A 110 -19.90 0.76 13.78
N ARG A 111 -20.77 1.39 14.58
CA ARG A 111 -20.49 1.69 16.00
C ARG A 111 -20.66 0.48 16.92
N CYS A 112 -20.03 -0.63 16.57
CA CYS A 112 -19.98 -1.86 17.35
C CYS A 112 -18.59 -2.50 17.24
N THR A 113 -18.35 -3.52 18.05
CA THR A 113 -17.13 -4.32 18.06
C THR A 113 -17.27 -5.52 17.12
N VAL A 114 -16.13 -6.07 16.70
CA VAL A 114 -16.10 -7.32 15.90
C VAL A 114 -16.83 -8.45 16.62
N LYS A 115 -16.71 -8.50 17.95
CA LYS A 115 -17.38 -9.51 18.78
C LYS A 115 -18.91 -9.38 18.72
N GLU A 116 -19.43 -8.16 18.81
CA GLU A 116 -20.88 -7.91 18.75
C GLU A 116 -21.46 -8.26 17.37
N VAL A 117 -20.75 -7.96 16.28
CA VAL A 117 -21.17 -8.41 14.93
C VAL A 117 -21.26 -9.94 14.88
N ILE A 118 -20.22 -10.63 15.38
CA ILE A 118 -20.18 -12.09 15.39
C ILE A 118 -21.26 -12.68 16.29
N GLU A 119 -21.65 -12.00 17.37
CA GLU A 119 -22.75 -12.42 18.27
C GLU A 119 -24.14 -12.25 17.67
N GLN A 120 -24.29 -11.35 16.70
CA GLN A 120 -25.56 -11.09 16.02
C GLN A 120 -25.77 -11.96 14.78
N MET A 121 -24.76 -12.74 14.35
CA MET A 121 -24.89 -13.61 13.18
C MET A 121 -26.03 -14.62 13.34
N ASN A 122 -26.94 -14.69 12.37
CA ASN A 122 -28.02 -15.68 12.37
C ASN A 122 -27.53 -17.05 11.90
N GLY A 123 -28.08 -18.14 12.47
CA GLY A 123 -27.72 -19.50 12.05
C GLY A 123 -26.34 -19.98 12.50
N VAL A 124 -25.73 -19.31 13.48
CA VAL A 124 -24.40 -19.64 14.03
C VAL A 124 -24.52 -20.01 15.51
N SER A 125 -23.98 -21.15 15.90
CA SER A 125 -23.92 -21.65 17.28
C SER A 125 -22.79 -21.00 18.09
N ASP A 126 -22.86 -21.08 19.42
CA ASP A 126 -21.87 -20.46 20.31
C ASP A 126 -20.43 -20.97 20.09
N ASP A 127 -20.27 -22.25 19.76
CA ASP A 127 -18.94 -22.82 19.51
C ASP A 127 -18.35 -22.35 18.18
N GLU A 128 -19.19 -22.15 17.16
CA GLU A 128 -18.79 -21.54 15.89
C GLU A 128 -18.42 -20.07 16.11
N ARG A 129 -19.22 -19.30 16.86
CA ARG A 129 -18.90 -17.90 17.22
C ARG A 129 -17.55 -17.78 17.92
N LYS A 130 -17.21 -18.69 18.85
CA LYS A 130 -15.88 -18.73 19.50
C LYS A 130 -14.75 -18.92 18.50
N GLN A 131 -14.94 -19.70 17.43
CA GLN A 131 -13.94 -19.83 16.36
C GLN A 131 -13.85 -18.56 15.53
N LEU A 132 -14.99 -17.98 15.16
CA LEU A 132 -15.04 -16.74 14.36
C LEU A 132 -14.37 -15.57 15.07
N VAL A 133 -14.62 -15.34 16.37
CA VAL A 133 -13.94 -14.27 17.15
C VAL A 133 -12.41 -14.41 17.11
N LYS A 134 -11.90 -15.65 17.06
CA LYS A 134 -10.46 -15.92 16.97
C LYS A 134 -9.90 -15.72 15.56
N LYS A 135 -10.68 -15.98 14.52
CA LYS A 135 -10.21 -16.09 13.13
C LYS A 135 -10.54 -14.88 12.27
N CYS A 136 -11.72 -14.29 12.43
CA CYS A 136 -12.17 -13.11 11.71
C CYS A 136 -11.68 -11.85 12.44
N LYS A 137 -10.99 -10.97 11.71
CA LYS A 137 -10.32 -9.78 12.30
C LYS A 137 -10.67 -8.47 11.60
N GLY A 138 -11.43 -8.51 10.52
CA GLY A 138 -11.77 -7.33 9.72
C GLY A 138 -10.59 -6.78 8.92
N ILE A 139 -9.51 -7.55 8.77
CA ILE A 139 -8.27 -7.10 8.12
C ILE A 139 -8.21 -7.50 6.65
N ASN A 140 -8.65 -8.72 6.34
CA ASN A 140 -8.64 -9.26 4.99
C ASN A 140 -10.01 -9.88 4.72
N TYR A 141 -10.75 -9.22 3.84
CA TYR A 141 -12.13 -9.57 3.49
C TYR A 141 -12.23 -11.02 3.02
N ASP A 142 -11.47 -11.42 2.00
CA ASP A 142 -11.54 -12.78 1.44
C ASP A 142 -11.17 -13.84 2.48
N LYS A 143 -10.20 -13.55 3.35
CA LYS A 143 -9.82 -14.46 4.43
C LYS A 143 -10.95 -14.59 5.46
N ASP A 144 -11.63 -13.51 5.79
CA ASP A 144 -12.74 -13.53 6.73
C ASP A 144 -13.97 -14.25 6.13
N VAL A 145 -14.28 -14.05 4.85
CA VAL A 145 -15.28 -14.84 4.12
C VAL A 145 -14.95 -16.34 4.17
N ASN A 146 -13.70 -16.70 3.83
CA ASN A 146 -13.24 -18.09 3.87
C ASN A 146 -13.30 -18.69 5.28
N ASN A 147 -12.99 -17.90 6.32
CA ASN A 147 -13.12 -18.35 7.70
C ASN A 147 -14.59 -18.59 8.07
N ILE A 148 -15.50 -17.70 7.70
CA ILE A 148 -16.93 -17.85 7.99
C ILE A 148 -17.49 -19.12 7.35
N LEU A 149 -17.23 -19.30 6.04
CA LEU A 149 -17.65 -20.50 5.30
C LEU A 149 -17.05 -21.79 5.85
N LYS A 150 -15.84 -21.73 6.41
CA LYS A 150 -15.16 -22.89 6.98
C LYS A 150 -15.75 -23.35 8.31
N PHE A 151 -16.26 -22.42 9.11
CA PHE A 151 -16.71 -22.70 10.49
C PHE A 151 -18.21 -22.65 10.67
N THR A 152 -18.99 -22.33 9.63
CA THR A 152 -20.46 -22.20 9.72
C THR A 152 -21.12 -22.80 8.49
N ASN A 153 -22.43 -23.02 8.57
CA ASN A 153 -23.25 -23.50 7.44
C ASN A 153 -24.13 -22.40 6.83
N ILE A 154 -23.76 -21.13 7.01
CA ILE A 154 -24.51 -20.01 6.41
C ILE A 154 -24.19 -19.89 4.92
N SER A 155 -25.00 -19.11 4.19
CA SER A 155 -24.79 -18.92 2.75
C SER A 155 -23.52 -18.14 2.44
N GLU A 156 -23.00 -18.27 1.22
CA GLU A 156 -21.86 -17.47 0.76
C GLU A 156 -22.16 -15.98 0.74
N ASP A 157 -23.41 -15.60 0.41
CA ASP A 157 -23.84 -14.21 0.43
C ASP A 157 -23.87 -13.66 1.87
N ASP A 158 -24.43 -14.41 2.83
CA ASP A 158 -24.39 -14.03 4.25
C ASP A 158 -22.94 -13.91 4.74
N ALA A 159 -22.07 -14.85 4.37
CA ALA A 159 -20.66 -14.84 4.77
C ALA A 159 -19.93 -13.58 4.26
N ARG A 160 -20.25 -13.14 3.04
CA ARG A 160 -19.75 -11.89 2.45
C ARG A 160 -20.26 -10.67 3.18
N GLU A 161 -21.56 -10.59 3.46
CA GLU A 161 -22.15 -9.49 4.22
C GLU A 161 -21.56 -9.37 5.63
N TYR A 162 -21.45 -10.48 6.36
CA TYR A 162 -20.83 -10.47 7.69
C TYR A 162 -19.34 -10.14 7.64
N ALA A 163 -18.59 -10.61 6.64
CA ALA A 163 -17.18 -10.23 6.49
C ALA A 163 -17.02 -8.72 6.26
N TYR A 164 -17.96 -8.11 5.51
CA TYR A 164 -18.00 -6.65 5.34
C TYR A 164 -18.26 -5.94 6.66
N LEU A 165 -19.31 -6.32 7.39
CA LEU A 165 -19.64 -5.74 8.71
C LEU A 165 -18.52 -5.91 9.73
N ILE A 166 -17.84 -7.06 9.74
CA ILE A 166 -16.68 -7.32 10.60
C ILE A 166 -15.53 -6.35 10.27
N SER A 167 -15.33 -6.02 9.00
CA SER A 167 -14.31 -5.04 8.59
C SER A 167 -14.64 -3.62 9.06
N GLU A 168 -15.91 -3.22 8.98
CA GLU A 168 -16.38 -1.91 9.44
C GLU A 168 -16.35 -1.79 10.97
N ALA A 169 -16.69 -2.86 11.68
CA ALA A 169 -16.59 -2.92 13.14
C ALA A 169 -15.13 -2.88 13.62
N ALA A 170 -14.21 -3.51 12.88
CA ALA A 170 -12.78 -3.45 13.19
C ALA A 170 -12.23 -2.01 13.08
N VAL A 171 -12.66 -1.24 12.08
CA VAL A 171 -12.30 0.19 11.95
C VAL A 171 -12.74 0.99 13.18
N TRP A 172 -14.01 0.82 13.60
CA TRP A 172 -14.53 1.52 14.77
C TRP A 172 -13.84 1.10 16.08
N GLN A 173 -13.57 -0.19 16.23
CA GLN A 173 -12.90 -0.73 17.40
C GLN A 173 -11.46 -0.20 17.52
N ASP A 174 -10.71 -0.16 16.40
CA ASP A 174 -9.36 0.43 16.37
C ASP A 174 -9.40 1.91 16.73
N PHE A 175 -10.41 2.64 16.26
CA PHE A 175 -10.61 4.04 16.61
C PHE A 175 -10.92 4.24 18.10
N LYS A 176 -11.84 3.47 18.67
CA LYS A 176 -12.15 3.53 20.12
C LYS A 176 -10.93 3.16 20.98
N ASN A 177 -10.13 2.20 20.55
CA ASN A 177 -8.88 1.86 21.22
C ASN A 177 -7.90 3.04 21.19
N LEU A 178 -7.76 3.71 20.04
CA LEU A 178 -6.95 4.93 19.93
C LEU A 178 -7.43 6.01 20.90
N LEU A 179 -8.73 6.30 20.94
CA LEU A 179 -9.30 7.30 21.86
C LEU A 179 -9.01 6.95 23.32
N THR A 180 -9.23 5.68 23.70
CA THR A 180 -9.01 5.19 25.05
C THR A 180 -7.55 5.35 25.48
N VAL A 181 -6.60 4.98 24.62
CA VAL A 181 -5.16 5.14 24.88
C VAL A 181 -4.77 6.61 25.05
N ASN A 182 -5.49 7.53 24.40
CA ASN A 182 -5.27 8.97 24.52
C ASN A 182 -6.08 9.63 25.64
N GLY A 183 -6.79 8.86 26.47
CA GLY A 183 -7.64 9.39 27.54
C GLY A 183 -8.82 10.22 27.04
N MET A 184 -9.25 10.00 25.80
CA MET A 184 -10.36 10.70 25.15
C MET A 184 -11.66 9.93 25.34
N ASP A 185 -12.70 10.64 25.76
CA ASP A 185 -14.04 10.11 25.89
C ASP A 185 -14.87 10.30 24.59
N GLU A 186 -16.15 9.94 24.65
CA GLU A 186 -17.04 10.01 23.49
C GLU A 186 -17.31 11.43 22.99
N SER A 187 -17.14 12.45 23.83
CA SER A 187 -17.36 13.84 23.43
C SER A 187 -16.35 14.32 22.37
N HIS A 188 -15.21 13.64 22.25
CA HIS A 188 -14.15 13.96 21.30
C HIS A 188 -14.32 13.27 19.93
N ILE A 189 -15.27 12.33 19.81
CA ILE A 189 -15.44 11.52 18.59
C ILE A 189 -15.65 12.40 17.36
N ASP A 190 -16.63 13.29 17.42
CA ASP A 190 -17.03 14.09 16.25
C ASP A 190 -15.93 15.08 15.85
N GLU A 191 -15.24 15.68 16.83
CA GLU A 191 -14.10 16.56 16.58
C GLU A 191 -12.96 15.83 15.85
N ILE A 192 -12.66 14.60 16.29
CA ILE A 192 -11.56 13.83 15.70
C ILE A 192 -11.92 13.30 14.32
N LEU A 193 -13.16 12.86 14.11
CA LEU A 193 -13.67 12.52 12.79
C LEU A 193 -13.57 13.71 11.84
N MET A 194 -13.94 14.92 12.28
CA MET A 194 -13.79 16.14 11.50
C MET A 194 -12.32 16.41 11.15
N LYS A 195 -11.39 16.27 12.11
CA LYS A 195 -9.94 16.42 11.86
C LYS A 195 -9.42 15.40 10.85
N ILE A 196 -9.89 14.16 10.90
CA ILE A 196 -9.50 13.13 9.93
C ILE A 196 -10.00 13.53 8.54
N GLN A 197 -11.27 13.94 8.43
CA GLN A 197 -11.87 14.37 7.16
C GLN A 197 -11.18 15.59 6.56
N SER A 198 -10.73 16.55 7.40
CA SER A 198 -10.06 17.77 6.94
C SER A 198 -8.57 17.59 6.64
N SER A 199 -7.90 16.60 7.25
CA SER A 199 -6.44 16.47 7.19
C SER A 199 -5.95 15.39 6.22
N PHE A 200 -6.84 14.49 5.80
CA PHE A 200 -6.51 13.40 4.87
C PHE A 200 -7.34 13.50 3.60
N VAL A 201 -6.76 12.99 2.50
CA VAL A 201 -7.47 12.73 1.25
C VAL A 201 -7.33 11.24 0.97
N VAL A 202 -8.45 10.57 0.73
CA VAL A 202 -8.46 9.16 0.33
C VAL A 202 -8.90 9.08 -1.12
N GLU A 203 -7.99 8.64 -1.98
CA GLU A 203 -8.26 8.40 -3.39
C GLU A 203 -8.47 6.91 -3.64
N ASP A 204 -9.53 6.59 -4.38
CA ASP A 204 -9.78 5.24 -4.84
C ASP A 204 -9.03 4.95 -6.14
N SER A 205 -8.24 3.88 -6.14
CA SER A 205 -7.59 3.36 -7.34
C SER A 205 -7.92 1.88 -7.50
N THR A 206 -8.41 1.52 -8.69
CA THR A 206 -8.63 0.12 -9.04
C THR A 206 -7.30 -0.54 -9.35
N LYS A 207 -6.89 -1.49 -8.52
CA LYS A 207 -5.68 -2.30 -8.75
C LYS A 207 -6.07 -3.65 -9.34
N ILE A 208 -5.49 -3.99 -10.48
CA ILE A 208 -5.67 -5.30 -11.11
C ILE A 208 -4.46 -6.18 -10.74
N SER A 209 -4.71 -7.28 -10.03
CA SER A 209 -3.72 -8.30 -9.73
C SER A 209 -4.11 -9.62 -10.36
N LEU A 210 -3.26 -10.13 -11.26
CA LEU A 210 -3.31 -11.50 -11.75
C LEU A 210 -2.41 -12.36 -10.85
N SER A 211 -3.00 -13.34 -10.19
CA SER A 211 -2.32 -14.37 -9.38
C SER A 211 -1.89 -15.56 -10.22
#